data_AF-A0AAQ4QTY3-F1
#
_entry.id   AF-A0AAQ4QTY3-F1
#
_cell.length_a   1.000
_cell.length_b   1.000
_cell.length_c   1.000
_cell.angle_alpha   90.00
_cell.angle_beta   90.00
_cell.angle_gamma   90.00
#
_symmetry.space_group_name_H-M   'P 1'
#
loop_
_entity.id
_entity.type
_entity.pdbx_description
1 polymer ?
#
loop_
_entity_poly.entity_id
_entity_poly.type
_entity_poly.pdbx_seq_one_letter_code
_entity_poly.pdbx_strand_id
1 'polypeptide(L)'
;MDTISSKVNSALTRVEKKYGVLLVLYQRFEKTCRNIFAPASDNPERETMRSCWTMFLLAKGRVLQMEDDLVISFQLLLCTLELFIKRCPPDLLQPLYKSAIRKVQSPPTRTSRRSQSKAKSRPLEPEVDLQLLKTLCNENECNGEEVKNVYQTSFLAFLESLDSSKSPDFPQAKDLNQQYEDHYLKSRDIDGRLFFDGDETVLPSKLEILQEEKTPKKNLPDEEVLIPPQTPIRTVMTSIRDLRGDLTSNGDQPSNNLATYFKNCTVDPTQDVLKRLETVGQDFSQKFGETVGPHCVALGWQRFKLGVRLYYKIMEAMLKSEEKRLSVQNFSKLLNDATFHTSLLACALEVVMATYGESSFMTRGYNHAGAGNPVEKDLCFPWILDVVHLPALDFYKVIESFIKAEPTLSKDIVKHLETCENLIVERIAWSSQQQLDETSIIITWKEEGQKSAASTKQWT
;
A
#
# COMPACT_ATOMS: atom_id res chain seq x y z
N MET A 1 28.14 25.89 -13.81
CA MET A 1 27.39 24.63 -13.76
C MET A 1 25.95 25.01 -13.53
N ASP A 2 25.11 24.86 -14.55
CA ASP A 2 23.70 25.23 -14.48
C ASP A 2 22.99 24.34 -13.45
N THR A 3 22.72 24.88 -12.28
CA THR A 3 21.95 24.19 -11.25
C THR A 3 20.49 24.15 -11.70
N ILE A 4 20.07 22.96 -12.14
CA ILE A 4 18.66 22.64 -12.37
C ILE A 4 17.86 23.05 -11.12
N SER A 5 16.80 23.84 -11.32
CA SER A 5 16.00 24.34 -10.19
C SER A 5 15.37 23.21 -9.38
N SER A 6 15.15 23.41 -8.08
CA SER A 6 14.46 22.43 -7.22
C SER A 6 13.10 22.01 -7.80
N LYS A 7 12.37 22.93 -8.44
CA LYS A 7 11.09 22.64 -9.10
C LYS A 7 11.24 21.65 -10.24
N VAL A 8 12.30 21.76 -11.04
CA VAL A 8 12.57 20.83 -12.14
C VAL A 8 13.04 19.49 -11.58
N ASN A 9 13.89 19.47 -10.55
CA ASN A 9 14.30 18.21 -9.90
C ASN A 9 13.09 17.47 -9.32
N SER A 10 12.20 18.14 -8.57
CA SER A 10 11.00 17.51 -8.06
C SER A 10 10.07 17.01 -9.17
N ALA A 11 9.93 17.77 -10.27
CA ALA A 11 9.15 17.32 -11.42
C ALA A 11 9.76 16.07 -12.06
N LEU A 12 11.09 16.03 -12.24
CA LEU A 12 11.80 14.89 -12.79
C LEU A 12 11.68 13.66 -11.88
N THR A 13 11.91 13.80 -10.58
CA THR A 13 11.76 12.70 -9.61
C THR A 13 10.35 12.13 -9.60
N ARG A 14 9.31 12.97 -9.73
CA ARG A 14 7.93 12.48 -9.85
C ARG A 14 7.73 11.65 -11.12
N VAL A 15 8.23 12.12 -12.26
CA VAL A 15 8.12 11.38 -13.52
C VAL A 15 8.91 10.07 -13.46
N GLU A 16 10.10 10.06 -12.86
CA GLU A 16 10.92 8.85 -12.67
C GLU A 16 10.21 7.81 -11.80
N LYS A 17 9.59 8.22 -10.68
CA LYS A 17 8.79 7.32 -9.84
C LYS A 17 7.60 6.74 -10.59
N LYS A 18 6.83 7.59 -11.28
CA LYS A 18 5.68 7.16 -12.10
C LYS A 18 6.11 6.17 -13.18
N TYR A 19 7.21 6.45 -13.88
CA TYR A 19 7.80 5.57 -14.88
C TYR A 19 8.17 4.22 -14.29
N GLY A 20 8.90 4.20 -13.17
CA GLY A 20 9.32 2.96 -12.50
C GLY A 20 8.13 2.06 -12.14
N VAL A 21 7.10 2.64 -11.53
CA VAL A 21 5.86 1.93 -11.16
C VAL A 21 5.15 1.41 -12.40
N LEU A 22 5.01 2.23 -13.44
CA LEU A 22 4.33 1.85 -14.68
C LEU A 22 5.06 0.73 -15.43
N LEU A 23 6.39 0.79 -15.50
CA LEU A 23 7.24 -0.25 -16.09
C LEU A 23 7.07 -1.59 -15.34
N VAL A 24 7.13 -1.57 -14.01
CA VAL A 24 6.96 -2.76 -13.17
C VAL A 24 5.56 -3.37 -13.36
N LEU A 25 4.52 -2.52 -13.38
CA LEU A 25 3.14 -2.96 -13.61
C LEU A 25 2.97 -3.57 -15.01
N TYR A 26 3.57 -2.97 -16.04
CA TYR A 26 3.50 -3.49 -17.40
C TYR A 26 4.24 -4.82 -17.55
N GLN A 27 5.45 -4.94 -17.04
CA GLN A 27 6.20 -6.20 -17.03
C GLN A 27 5.42 -7.31 -16.32
N ARG A 28 4.75 -6.97 -15.22
CA ARG A 28 3.90 -7.92 -14.49
C ARG A 28 2.64 -8.26 -15.27
N PHE A 29 2.00 -7.29 -15.90
CA PHE A 29 0.85 -7.49 -16.79
C PHE A 29 1.19 -8.50 -17.89
N GLU A 30 2.29 -8.29 -18.63
CA GLU A 30 2.73 -9.17 -19.72
C GLU A 30 3.01 -10.59 -19.22
N LYS A 31 3.71 -10.73 -18.08
CA LYS A 31 3.96 -12.03 -17.45
C LYS A 31 2.66 -12.73 -17.05
N THR A 32 1.72 -12.01 -16.45
CA THR A 32 0.43 -12.56 -16.02
C THR A 32 -0.43 -12.96 -17.21
N CYS A 33 -0.48 -12.15 -18.27
CA CYS A 33 -1.20 -12.46 -19.51
C CYS A 33 -0.68 -13.73 -20.19
N ARG A 34 0.65 -13.97 -20.24
CA ARG A 34 1.23 -15.22 -20.78
C ARG A 34 0.75 -16.48 -20.05
N ASN A 35 0.41 -16.36 -18.77
CA ASN A 35 -0.14 -17.47 -17.97
C ASN A 35 -1.66 -17.60 -18.11
N ILE A 36 -2.35 -16.55 -18.57
CA ILE A 36 -3.80 -16.50 -18.72
C ILE A 36 -4.23 -16.94 -20.10
N PHE A 37 -3.59 -16.42 -21.14
CA PHE A 37 -3.98 -16.61 -22.52
C PHE A 37 -3.18 -17.74 -23.16
N ALA A 38 -3.87 -18.54 -23.98
CA ALA A 38 -3.23 -19.58 -24.77
C ALA A 38 -2.56 -18.90 -25.98
N PRO A 39 -1.34 -19.28 -26.36
CA PRO A 39 -0.66 -18.68 -27.51
C PRO A 39 -1.49 -18.91 -28.78
N ALA A 40 -2.20 -17.87 -29.22
CA ALA A 40 -2.97 -17.91 -30.44
C ALA A 40 -2.09 -17.49 -31.63
N SER A 41 -2.29 -18.10 -32.80
CA SER A 41 -1.64 -17.71 -34.05
C SER A 41 -2.19 -16.40 -34.65
N ASP A 42 -3.14 -15.75 -33.97
CA ASP A 42 -4.04 -14.76 -34.56
C ASP A 42 -4.09 -13.47 -33.72
N ASN A 43 -4.48 -12.35 -34.34
CA ASN A 43 -4.45 -11.00 -33.75
C ASN A 43 -5.44 -10.67 -32.58
N PRO A 44 -6.57 -11.39 -32.32
CA PRO A 44 -7.59 -10.92 -31.38
C PRO A 44 -7.19 -11.01 -29.89
N GLU A 45 -6.29 -11.92 -29.52
CA GLU A 45 -5.73 -11.99 -28.16
C GLU A 45 -4.98 -10.70 -27.83
N ARG A 46 -4.12 -10.26 -28.76
CA ARG A 46 -3.31 -9.05 -28.60
C ARG A 46 -4.18 -7.79 -28.48
N GLU A 47 -5.27 -7.70 -29.24
CA GLU A 47 -6.22 -6.59 -29.15
C GLU A 47 -6.98 -6.58 -27.81
N THR A 48 -7.32 -7.77 -27.30
CA THR A 48 -7.96 -7.92 -25.98
C THR A 48 -7.00 -7.49 -24.86
N MET A 49 -5.74 -7.91 -24.93
CA MET A 49 -4.71 -7.48 -23.99
C MET A 49 -4.47 -5.96 -24.05
N ARG A 50 -4.41 -5.38 -25.25
CA ARG A 50 -4.29 -3.93 -25.46
C ARG A 50 -5.43 -3.17 -24.81
N SER A 51 -6.67 -3.64 -25.01
CA SER A 51 -7.87 -3.05 -24.42
C SER A 51 -7.86 -3.17 -22.89
N CYS A 52 -7.40 -4.31 -22.36
CA CYS A 52 -7.24 -4.54 -20.93
C CYS A 52 -6.21 -3.57 -20.31
N TRP A 53 -5.05 -3.44 -20.94
CA TRP A 53 -4.01 -2.50 -20.50
C TRP A 53 -4.52 -1.06 -20.53
N THR A 54 -5.16 -0.65 -21.62
CA THR A 54 -5.72 0.72 -21.77
C THR A 54 -6.80 1.01 -20.73
N MET A 55 -7.71 0.05 -20.46
CA MET A 55 -8.71 0.20 -19.40
C MET A 55 -8.06 0.31 -18.02
N PHE A 56 -7.02 -0.49 -17.75
CA PHE A 56 -6.28 -0.40 -16.50
C PHE A 56 -5.64 1.00 -16.33
N LEU A 57 -4.98 1.53 -17.37
CA LEU A 57 -4.39 2.87 -17.32
C LEU A 57 -5.44 3.95 -17.03
N LEU A 58 -6.61 3.85 -17.67
CA LEU A 58 -7.76 4.71 -17.39
C LEU A 58 -8.27 4.58 -15.96
N ALA A 59 -8.43 3.35 -15.47
CA ALA A 59 -8.86 3.07 -14.12
C ALA A 59 -7.89 3.70 -13.12
N LYS A 60 -6.58 3.46 -13.31
CA LYS A 60 -5.51 4.03 -12.49
C LYS A 60 -5.58 5.56 -12.45
N GLY A 61 -5.68 6.22 -13.61
CA GLY A 61 -5.70 7.69 -13.70
C GLY A 61 -6.97 8.34 -13.14
N ARG A 62 -8.09 7.62 -13.06
CA ARG A 62 -9.35 8.14 -12.50
C ARG A 62 -9.54 7.82 -11.02
N VAL A 63 -9.06 6.66 -10.59
CA VAL A 63 -9.22 6.17 -9.21
C VAL A 63 -8.15 6.75 -8.30
N LEU A 64 -6.89 6.79 -8.74
CA LEU A 64 -5.75 7.12 -7.90
C LEU A 64 -5.25 8.54 -8.15
N GLN A 65 -5.17 9.33 -7.08
CA GLN A 65 -4.47 10.60 -7.01
C GLN A 65 -2.98 10.40 -6.71
N MET A 66 -2.64 9.35 -5.95
CA MET A 66 -1.27 8.92 -5.71
C MET A 66 -0.80 8.05 -6.87
N GLU A 67 -0.08 8.64 -7.80
CA GLU A 67 0.24 8.00 -9.07
C GLU A 67 1.41 7.00 -9.01
N ASP A 68 2.17 6.98 -7.92
CA ASP A 68 3.28 6.06 -7.67
C ASP A 68 2.94 4.95 -6.66
N ASP A 69 1.66 4.77 -6.29
CA ASP A 69 1.24 3.63 -5.47
C ASP A 69 1.29 2.33 -6.29
N LEU A 70 2.23 1.43 -5.96
CA LEU A 70 2.40 0.16 -6.66
C LEU A 70 1.32 -0.87 -6.28
N VAL A 71 0.94 -0.94 -5.00
CA VAL A 71 0.11 -2.03 -4.47
C VAL A 71 -1.33 -1.93 -4.97
N ILE A 72 -2.00 -0.80 -4.74
CA ILE A 72 -3.37 -0.54 -5.17
C ILE A 72 -3.44 -0.52 -6.69
N SER A 73 -2.44 0.04 -7.38
CA SER A 73 -2.35 -0.05 -8.84
C SER A 73 -2.32 -1.50 -9.32
N PHE A 74 -1.53 -2.36 -8.68
CA PHE A 74 -1.50 -3.78 -9.05
C PHE A 74 -2.81 -4.50 -8.71
N GLN A 75 -3.44 -4.20 -7.57
CA GLN A 75 -4.74 -4.75 -7.21
C GLN A 75 -5.83 -4.31 -8.21
N LEU A 76 -5.79 -3.07 -8.70
CA LEU A 76 -6.67 -2.54 -9.74
C LEU A 76 -6.43 -3.21 -11.10
N LEU A 77 -5.17 -3.51 -11.43
CA LEU A 77 -4.82 -4.31 -12.60
C LEU A 77 -5.45 -5.71 -12.54
N LEU A 78 -5.41 -6.38 -11.38
CA LEU A 78 -6.07 -7.68 -11.19
C LEU A 78 -7.60 -7.58 -11.35
N CYS A 79 -8.22 -6.50 -10.88
CA CYS A 79 -9.65 -6.24 -11.10
C CYS A 79 -9.98 -6.09 -12.59
N THR A 80 -9.11 -5.38 -13.32
CA THR A 80 -9.26 -5.20 -14.78
C THR A 80 -9.10 -6.53 -15.51
N LEU A 81 -8.10 -7.33 -15.15
CA LEU A 81 -7.90 -8.68 -15.71
C LEU A 81 -9.11 -9.59 -15.44
N GLU A 82 -9.68 -9.60 -14.23
CA GLU A 82 -10.92 -10.33 -13.93
C GLU A 82 -12.04 -10.00 -14.91
N LEU A 83 -12.22 -8.70 -15.18
CA LEU A 83 -13.27 -8.19 -16.05
C LEU A 83 -13.12 -8.67 -17.49
N PHE A 84 -11.89 -8.71 -18.00
CA PHE A 84 -11.60 -9.16 -19.37
C PHE A 84 -11.63 -10.68 -19.49
N ILE A 85 -11.02 -11.41 -18.54
CA ILE A 85 -10.97 -12.88 -18.58
C ILE A 85 -12.36 -13.49 -18.62
N LYS A 86 -13.30 -12.99 -17.79
CA LYS A 86 -14.67 -13.53 -17.78
C LYS A 86 -15.47 -13.29 -19.07
N ARG A 87 -14.99 -12.37 -19.92
CA ARG A 87 -15.59 -12.04 -21.23
C ARG A 87 -14.85 -12.67 -22.41
N CYS A 88 -13.68 -13.27 -22.17
CA CYS A 88 -12.92 -13.91 -23.22
C CYS A 88 -13.57 -15.23 -23.64
N PRO A 89 -13.59 -15.55 -24.96
CA PRO A 89 -13.92 -16.88 -25.43
C PRO A 89 -13.05 -17.93 -24.70
N PRO A 90 -13.64 -19.03 -24.21
CA PRO A 90 -12.90 -20.04 -23.48
C PRO A 90 -11.68 -20.52 -24.25
N ASP A 91 -11.74 -20.68 -25.57
CA ASP A 91 -10.64 -21.20 -26.39
C ASP A 91 -9.33 -20.39 -26.28
N LEU A 92 -9.42 -19.09 -25.99
CA LEU A 92 -8.27 -18.20 -25.81
C LEU A 92 -7.62 -18.29 -24.42
N LEU A 93 -8.22 -19.01 -23.47
CA LEU A 93 -7.75 -19.08 -22.09
C LEU A 93 -6.95 -20.35 -21.81
N GLN A 94 -6.02 -20.27 -20.87
CA GLN A 94 -5.33 -21.44 -20.32
C GLN A 94 -6.28 -22.27 -19.43
N PRO A 95 -6.04 -23.59 -19.26
CA PRO A 95 -6.94 -24.49 -18.52
C PRO A 95 -7.32 -24.04 -17.10
N LEU A 96 -6.38 -23.42 -16.39
CA LEU A 96 -6.59 -22.89 -15.03
C LEU A 96 -7.72 -21.85 -15.03
N TYR A 97 -7.67 -20.89 -15.96
CA TYR A 97 -8.64 -19.79 -16.03
C TYR A 97 -9.95 -20.21 -16.68
N LYS A 98 -9.89 -21.14 -17.66
CA LYS A 98 -11.09 -21.80 -18.23
C LYS A 98 -11.96 -22.44 -17.14
N SER A 99 -11.33 -23.12 -16.17
CA SER A 99 -12.06 -23.81 -15.10
C SER A 99 -12.47 -22.90 -13.94
N ALA A 100 -11.79 -21.77 -13.76
CA ALA A 100 -12.08 -20.81 -12.70
C ALA A 100 -13.31 -19.94 -12.97
N ILE A 101 -13.66 -19.70 -14.24
CA ILE A 101 -14.86 -18.93 -14.62
C ILE A 101 -16.12 -19.72 -14.24
N ARG A 102 -17.00 -19.11 -13.44
CA ARG A 102 -18.34 -19.63 -13.20
C ARG A 102 -19.08 -19.67 -14.53
N LYS A 103 -19.49 -20.86 -14.95
CA LYS A 103 -20.44 -21.00 -16.07
C LYS A 103 -21.73 -20.28 -15.68
N VAL A 104 -21.91 -19.06 -16.20
CA VAL A 104 -23.22 -18.39 -16.18
C VAL A 104 -24.22 -19.39 -16.74
N GLN A 105 -25.29 -19.59 -15.98
CA GLN A 105 -26.39 -20.54 -16.17
C GLN A 105 -26.50 -21.11 -17.59
N SER A 106 -26.45 -22.43 -17.69
CA SER A 106 -26.93 -23.19 -18.85
C SER A 106 -28.24 -22.57 -19.36
N PRO A 107 -28.47 -22.43 -20.68
CA PRO A 107 -29.81 -22.10 -21.17
C PRO A 107 -30.77 -23.14 -20.58
N PRO A 108 -31.96 -22.76 -20.07
CA PRO A 108 -32.89 -23.73 -19.56
C PRO A 108 -33.17 -24.72 -20.67
N THR A 109 -32.75 -25.96 -20.44
CA THR A 109 -33.06 -27.10 -21.30
C THR A 109 -34.57 -27.14 -21.45
N ARG A 110 -35.03 -27.03 -22.71
CA ARG A 110 -36.42 -27.12 -23.14
C ARG A 110 -37.26 -27.99 -22.21
N THR A 111 -38.24 -27.41 -21.51
CA THR A 111 -39.60 -27.97 -21.43
C THR A 111 -40.60 -26.95 -20.87
N SER A 112 -41.79 -27.00 -21.48
CA SER A 112 -43.08 -26.47 -21.04
C SER A 112 -43.43 -24.99 -21.32
N ARG A 113 -44.35 -24.85 -22.28
CA ARG A 113 -45.20 -23.67 -22.52
C ARG A 113 -45.96 -23.32 -21.23
N ARG A 114 -45.99 -22.05 -20.82
CA ARG A 114 -47.19 -21.23 -20.51
C ARG A 114 -46.84 -20.02 -19.65
N SER A 115 -47.50 -18.90 -19.98
CA SER A 115 -47.66 -17.67 -19.21
C SER A 115 -46.63 -16.54 -19.43
N GLN A 116 -46.99 -15.63 -20.34
CA GLN A 116 -46.45 -14.28 -20.42
C GLN A 116 -46.64 -13.55 -19.08
N SER A 117 -45.55 -13.13 -18.46
CA SER A 117 -45.55 -11.96 -17.59
C SER A 117 -44.30 -11.15 -17.92
N LYS A 118 -44.48 -9.84 -18.17
CA LYS A 118 -43.41 -8.89 -18.51
C LYS A 118 -42.43 -8.79 -17.34
N ALA A 119 -41.41 -9.63 -17.33
CA ALA A 119 -40.23 -9.43 -16.50
C ALA A 119 -39.37 -8.35 -17.16
N LYS A 120 -39.38 -7.17 -16.54
CA LYS A 120 -38.45 -6.08 -16.85
C LYS A 120 -37.04 -6.61 -16.58
N SER A 121 -36.23 -6.84 -17.61
CA SER A 121 -34.85 -7.27 -17.46
C SER A 121 -34.09 -6.20 -16.68
N ARG A 122 -33.73 -6.50 -15.43
CA ARG A 122 -32.70 -5.73 -14.72
C ARG A 122 -31.41 -5.82 -15.54
N PRO A 123 -30.67 -4.72 -15.73
CA PRO A 123 -29.30 -4.80 -16.24
C PRO A 123 -28.52 -5.77 -15.35
N LEU A 124 -27.71 -6.66 -15.95
CA LEU A 124 -26.76 -7.48 -15.18
C LEU A 124 -25.83 -6.50 -14.45
N GLU A 125 -25.94 -6.41 -13.12
CA GLU A 125 -24.87 -5.77 -12.35
C GLU A 125 -23.54 -6.46 -12.72
N PRO A 126 -22.42 -5.73 -12.81
CA PRO A 126 -21.12 -6.34 -13.00
C PRO A 126 -20.76 -7.17 -11.75
N GLU A 127 -21.32 -8.38 -11.68
CA GLU A 127 -21.02 -9.31 -10.59
C GLU A 127 -19.58 -9.78 -10.77
N VAL A 128 -18.79 -9.58 -9.72
CA VAL A 128 -17.41 -10.07 -9.64
C VAL A 128 -17.43 -11.59 -9.56
N ASP A 129 -16.68 -12.27 -10.42
CA ASP A 129 -16.47 -13.70 -10.29
C ASP A 129 -15.45 -13.96 -9.19
N LEU A 130 -15.95 -14.21 -7.97
CA LEU A 130 -15.12 -14.43 -6.79
C LEU A 130 -14.17 -15.63 -6.94
N GLN A 131 -14.52 -16.64 -7.73
CA GLN A 131 -13.66 -17.80 -7.94
C GLN A 131 -12.50 -17.44 -8.87
N LEU A 132 -12.79 -16.74 -9.97
CA LEU A 132 -11.77 -16.21 -10.86
C LEU A 132 -10.85 -15.21 -10.15
N LEU A 133 -11.42 -14.27 -9.38
CA LEU A 133 -10.63 -13.30 -8.63
C LEU A 133 -9.71 -13.99 -7.62
N LYS A 134 -10.21 -15.02 -6.93
CA LYS A 134 -9.38 -15.83 -6.01
C LYS A 134 -8.23 -16.52 -6.73
N THR A 135 -8.48 -17.10 -7.90
CA THR A 135 -7.42 -17.71 -8.73
C THR A 135 -6.37 -16.68 -9.13
N LEU A 136 -6.78 -15.52 -9.64
CA LEU A 136 -5.87 -14.42 -9.99
C LEU A 136 -5.03 -13.97 -8.80
N CYS A 137 -5.65 -13.83 -7.62
CA CYS A 137 -4.95 -13.41 -6.41
C CYS A 137 -3.92 -14.44 -5.95
N ASN A 138 -4.25 -15.73 -6.01
CA ASN A 138 -3.33 -16.80 -5.63
C ASN A 138 -2.11 -16.86 -6.57
N GLU A 139 -2.34 -16.83 -7.88
CA GLU A 139 -1.26 -16.84 -8.90
C GLU A 139 -0.37 -15.58 -8.82
N ASN A 140 -0.90 -14.50 -8.26
CA ASN A 140 -0.21 -13.23 -8.09
C ASN A 140 0.16 -12.90 -6.64
N GLU A 141 0.06 -13.88 -5.74
CA GLU A 141 0.51 -13.75 -4.35
C GLU A 141 -0.14 -12.59 -3.57
N CYS A 142 -1.32 -12.17 -4.01
CA CYS A 142 -2.11 -11.08 -3.46
C CYS A 142 -3.15 -11.57 -2.45
N ASN A 143 -3.53 -10.70 -1.52
CA ASN A 143 -4.64 -10.98 -0.63
C ASN A 143 -5.98 -10.80 -1.35
N GLY A 144 -6.72 -11.89 -1.54
CA GLY A 144 -8.01 -11.86 -2.25
C GLY A 144 -9.06 -10.96 -1.62
N GLU A 145 -9.04 -10.76 -0.31
CA GLU A 145 -9.96 -9.83 0.36
C GLU A 145 -9.61 -8.38 0.04
N GLU A 146 -8.33 -7.99 0.02
CA GLU A 146 -7.94 -6.63 -0.38
C GLU A 146 -8.33 -6.31 -1.82
N VAL A 147 -8.03 -7.23 -2.75
CA VAL A 147 -8.38 -7.05 -4.16
C VAL A 147 -9.90 -6.95 -4.33
N LYS A 148 -10.68 -7.76 -3.61
CA LYS A 148 -12.14 -7.66 -3.60
C LYS A 148 -12.62 -6.31 -3.09
N ASN A 149 -11.99 -5.75 -2.05
CA ASN A 149 -12.35 -4.42 -1.56
C ASN A 149 -12.00 -3.33 -2.56
N VAL A 150 -10.83 -3.39 -3.22
CA VAL A 150 -10.49 -2.49 -4.34
C VAL A 150 -11.53 -2.60 -5.46
N TYR A 151 -11.97 -3.82 -5.78
CA TYR A 151 -13.03 -4.04 -6.76
C TYR A 151 -14.32 -3.28 -6.37
N GLN A 152 -14.79 -3.49 -5.15
CA GLN A 152 -16.06 -2.99 -4.66
C GLN A 152 -16.09 -1.48 -4.47
N THR A 153 -15.00 -0.89 -3.96
CA THR A 153 -15.00 0.52 -3.56
C THR A 153 -14.51 1.43 -4.67
N SER A 154 -13.54 0.96 -5.46
CA SER A 154 -12.78 1.79 -6.40
C SER A 154 -13.03 1.40 -7.86
N PHE A 155 -12.94 0.11 -8.19
CA PHE A 155 -13.11 -0.34 -9.57
C PHE A 155 -14.56 -0.22 -10.06
N LEU A 156 -15.55 -0.57 -9.24
CA LEU A 156 -16.96 -0.37 -9.60
C LEU A 156 -17.30 1.10 -9.84
N ALA A 157 -16.84 2.01 -8.99
CA ALA A 157 -17.01 3.45 -9.19
C ALA A 157 -16.36 3.94 -10.50
N PHE A 158 -15.21 3.36 -10.88
CA PHE A 158 -14.61 3.60 -12.19
C PHE A 158 -15.49 3.10 -13.33
N LEU A 159 -16.01 1.87 -13.26
CA LEU A 159 -16.90 1.32 -14.30
C LEU A 159 -18.15 2.19 -14.47
N GLU A 160 -18.76 2.64 -13.37
CA GLU A 160 -19.90 3.56 -13.41
C GLU A 160 -19.54 4.90 -14.09
N SER A 161 -18.29 5.37 -13.95
CA SER A 161 -17.81 6.58 -14.63
C SER A 161 -17.63 6.39 -16.15
N LEU A 162 -17.38 5.16 -16.61
CA LEU A 162 -17.25 4.84 -18.04
C LEU A 162 -18.61 4.79 -18.74
N ASP A 163 -19.67 4.39 -18.04
CA ASP A 163 -21.02 4.11 -18.59
C ASP A 163 -21.84 5.36 -18.97
N SER A 164 -21.20 6.51 -19.13
CA SER A 164 -21.80 7.77 -19.60
C SER A 164 -22.52 7.63 -20.96
N SER A 165 -22.28 6.55 -21.72
CA SER A 165 -22.84 6.30 -23.06
C SER A 165 -24.14 5.47 -23.11
N LYS A 166 -24.66 4.93 -22.00
CA LYS A 166 -25.92 4.13 -21.95
C LYS A 166 -25.99 2.94 -22.93
N SER A 167 -24.85 2.42 -23.39
CA SER A 167 -24.80 1.16 -24.13
C SER A 167 -24.76 -0.02 -23.16
N PRO A 168 -25.56 -1.09 -23.36
CA PRO A 168 -25.41 -2.32 -22.59
C PRO A 168 -24.15 -3.11 -22.98
N ASP A 169 -23.44 -2.70 -24.04
CA ASP A 169 -22.24 -3.37 -24.52
C ASP A 169 -20.98 -2.82 -23.86
N PHE A 170 -20.03 -3.72 -23.60
CA PHE A 170 -18.71 -3.39 -23.07
C PHE A 170 -18.02 -2.30 -23.91
N PRO A 171 -17.27 -1.35 -23.30
CA PRO A 171 -16.63 -0.27 -24.04
C PRO A 171 -15.79 -0.80 -25.20
N GLN A 172 -16.02 -0.28 -26.40
CA GLN A 172 -15.23 -0.67 -27.57
C GLN A 172 -13.77 -0.20 -27.39
N ALA A 173 -12.82 -0.97 -27.93
CA ALA A 173 -11.38 -0.66 -27.84
C ALA A 173 -11.04 0.78 -28.29
N LYS A 174 -11.72 1.27 -29.35
CA LYS A 174 -11.57 2.64 -29.85
C LYS A 174 -12.01 3.70 -28.86
N ASP A 175 -13.11 3.47 -28.15
CA ASP A 175 -13.65 4.40 -27.16
C ASP A 175 -12.73 4.48 -25.93
N LEU A 176 -12.26 3.33 -25.43
CA LEU A 176 -11.25 3.29 -24.37
C LEU A 176 -9.97 4.03 -24.76
N ASN A 177 -9.50 3.81 -26.00
CA ASN A 177 -8.31 4.48 -26.49
C ASN A 177 -8.48 6.00 -26.56
N GLN A 178 -9.62 6.48 -27.05
CA GLN A 178 -9.92 7.91 -27.12
C GLN A 178 -10.03 8.54 -25.73
N GLN A 179 -10.77 7.89 -24.81
CA GLN A 179 -10.90 8.38 -23.43
C GLN A 179 -9.54 8.45 -22.73
N TYR A 180 -8.64 7.51 -23.01
CA TYR A 180 -7.28 7.54 -22.47
C TYR A 180 -6.43 8.62 -23.10
N GLU A 181 -6.54 8.81 -24.42
CA GLU A 181 -5.82 9.87 -25.14
C GLU A 181 -6.20 11.26 -24.61
N ASP A 182 -7.49 11.52 -24.40
CA ASP A 182 -7.98 12.76 -23.81
C ASP A 182 -7.42 12.98 -22.40
N HIS A 183 -7.36 11.91 -21.59
CA HIS A 183 -6.75 11.95 -20.26
C HIS A 183 -5.24 12.26 -20.32
N TYR A 184 -4.51 11.56 -21.18
CA TYR A 184 -3.08 11.75 -21.41
C TYR A 184 -2.76 13.18 -21.90
N LEU A 185 -3.51 13.71 -22.87
CA LEU A 185 -3.29 15.05 -23.39
C LEU A 185 -3.55 16.13 -22.32
N LYS A 186 -4.46 15.85 -21.39
CA LYS A 186 -4.73 16.72 -20.24
C LYS A 186 -3.63 16.67 -19.18
N SER A 187 -3.11 15.48 -18.84
CA SER A 187 -2.07 15.33 -17.84
C SER A 187 -0.67 15.68 -18.36
N ARG A 188 -0.43 15.50 -19.66
CA ARG A 188 0.87 15.60 -20.33
C ARG A 188 1.94 14.72 -19.68
N ASP A 189 1.51 13.55 -19.22
CA ASP A 189 2.38 12.57 -18.55
C ASP A 189 3.02 11.61 -19.58
N ILE A 190 3.49 10.44 -19.13
CA ILE A 190 3.97 9.35 -19.99
C ILE A 190 2.76 8.66 -20.66
N ASP A 191 2.82 8.45 -21.98
CA ASP A 191 1.81 7.65 -22.66
C ASP A 191 2.03 6.16 -22.36
N GLY A 192 1.34 5.66 -21.33
CA GLY A 192 1.41 4.26 -20.91
C GLY A 192 1.03 3.23 -21.99
N ARG A 193 0.37 3.60 -23.09
CA ARG A 193 0.05 2.67 -24.18
C ARG A 193 1.32 2.24 -24.93
N LEU A 194 2.34 3.10 -24.97
CA LEU A 194 3.60 2.86 -25.66
C LEU A 194 4.35 1.63 -25.14
N PHE A 195 4.17 1.29 -23.86
CA PHE A 195 4.71 0.05 -23.29
C PHE A 195 4.18 -1.19 -24.03
N PHE A 196 2.87 -1.21 -24.33
CA PHE A 196 2.24 -2.31 -25.07
C PHE A 196 2.68 -2.38 -26.53
N ASP A 197 2.97 -1.23 -27.13
CA ASP A 197 3.45 -1.14 -28.51
C ASP A 197 4.94 -1.50 -28.66
N GLY A 198 5.67 -1.60 -27.55
CA GLY A 198 7.10 -1.94 -27.55
C GLY A 198 7.98 -0.75 -27.94
N ASP A 199 7.54 0.47 -27.67
CA ASP A 199 8.22 1.69 -28.06
C ASP A 199 9.54 1.89 -27.28
N GLU A 200 10.61 2.24 -28.01
CA GLU A 200 11.96 2.41 -27.45
C GLU A 200 12.08 3.63 -26.51
N THR A 201 11.13 4.57 -26.55
CA THR A 201 11.14 5.76 -25.67
C THR A 201 10.72 5.46 -24.23
N VAL A 202 10.01 4.35 -23.99
CA VAL A 202 9.50 3.95 -22.66
C VAL A 202 10.02 2.58 -22.21
N LEU A 203 10.76 1.88 -23.05
CA LEU A 203 11.40 0.62 -22.69
C LEU A 203 12.91 0.81 -22.52
N PRO A 204 13.53 0.26 -21.46
CA PRO A 204 14.97 0.31 -21.30
C PRO A 204 15.66 -0.28 -22.53
N SER A 205 16.75 0.35 -22.94
CA SER A 205 17.54 -0.17 -24.05
C SER A 205 18.11 -1.54 -23.67
N LYS A 206 18.11 -2.52 -24.59
CA LYS A 206 18.64 -3.88 -24.32
C LYS A 206 20.10 -3.89 -23.79
N LEU A 207 20.84 -2.79 -23.92
CA LEU A 207 22.20 -2.63 -23.39
C LEU A 207 22.25 -2.33 -21.87
N GLU A 208 21.23 -1.70 -21.29
CA GLU A 208 21.22 -1.34 -19.85
C GLU A 208 20.95 -2.56 -18.97
N ILE A 209 20.10 -3.49 -19.43
CA ILE A 209 19.78 -4.75 -18.74
C ILE A 209 21.04 -5.63 -18.53
N LEU A 210 22.00 -5.58 -19.46
CA LEU A 210 23.26 -6.34 -19.39
C LEU A 210 24.30 -5.70 -18.46
N GLN A 211 24.15 -4.43 -18.08
CA GLN A 211 25.07 -3.76 -17.14
C GLN A 211 24.64 -3.97 -15.69
N GLU A 212 23.34 -4.04 -15.39
CA GLU A 212 22.83 -4.32 -14.04
C GLU A 212 23.13 -5.76 -13.57
N GLU A 213 23.23 -6.74 -14.48
CA GLU A 213 23.65 -8.11 -14.13
C GLU A 213 25.15 -8.25 -13.78
N LYS A 214 25.98 -7.22 -14.01
CA LYS A 214 27.44 -7.27 -13.82
C LYS A 214 27.93 -6.54 -12.56
N THR A 215 27.31 -6.76 -11.41
CA THR A 215 28.01 -6.53 -10.12
C THR A 215 29.01 -7.66 -9.85
N PRO A 216 30.25 -7.36 -9.40
CA PRO A 216 31.30 -8.36 -9.27
C PRO A 216 31.01 -9.34 -8.11
N LYS A 217 30.74 -10.60 -8.44
CA LYS A 217 30.60 -11.69 -7.46
C LYS A 217 31.97 -11.98 -6.84
N LYS A 218 32.08 -11.81 -5.52
CA LYS A 218 33.22 -12.29 -4.73
C LYS A 218 33.09 -13.81 -4.60
N ASN A 219 34.07 -14.55 -5.12
CA ASN A 219 34.07 -16.01 -5.15
C ASN A 219 34.04 -16.60 -3.73
N LEU A 220 32.97 -17.32 -3.39
CA LEU A 220 32.94 -18.37 -2.36
C LEU A 220 32.12 -19.54 -2.94
N PRO A 221 32.60 -20.80 -2.81
CA PRO A 221 31.82 -21.96 -3.23
C PRO A 221 30.95 -22.44 -2.05
N ASP A 222 29.64 -22.47 -2.23
CA ASP A 222 28.80 -23.63 -1.88
C ASP A 222 27.33 -23.36 -2.22
N GLU A 223 26.61 -24.46 -2.46
CA GLU A 223 25.25 -24.59 -2.98
C GLU A 223 24.23 -23.57 -2.40
N GLU A 224 23.98 -22.48 -3.12
CA GLU A 224 22.75 -21.70 -2.95
C GLU A 224 21.74 -22.06 -4.06
N VAL A 225 20.61 -22.61 -3.62
CA VAL A 225 19.39 -22.76 -4.40
C VAL A 225 19.16 -21.49 -5.21
N LEU A 226 19.08 -21.62 -6.54
CA LEU A 226 18.89 -20.52 -7.47
C LEU A 226 17.49 -19.90 -7.28
N ILE A 227 17.33 -19.03 -6.27
CA ILE A 227 16.10 -18.26 -6.06
C ILE A 227 16.02 -17.25 -7.22
N PRO A 228 14.94 -17.25 -8.05
CA PRO A 228 14.79 -16.26 -9.10
C PRO A 228 14.82 -14.84 -8.51
N PRO A 229 15.39 -13.84 -9.21
CA PRO A 229 15.39 -12.46 -8.73
C PRO A 229 13.95 -12.01 -8.44
N GLN A 230 13.71 -11.52 -7.21
CA GLN A 230 12.39 -11.11 -6.75
C GLN A 230 12.00 -9.82 -7.49
N THR A 231 10.88 -9.85 -8.23
CA THR A 231 10.31 -8.64 -8.85
C THR A 231 9.76 -7.70 -7.77
N PRO A 232 9.76 -6.36 -7.92
CA PRO A 232 9.30 -5.43 -6.89
C PRO A 232 7.91 -5.73 -6.33
N ILE A 233 6.93 -6.04 -7.19
CA ILE A 233 5.58 -6.48 -6.78
C ILE A 233 5.62 -7.73 -5.89
N ARG A 234 6.48 -8.69 -6.19
CA ARG A 234 6.60 -9.93 -5.40
C ARG A 234 7.23 -9.65 -4.04
N THR A 235 8.23 -8.77 -4.00
CA THR A 235 8.86 -8.32 -2.76
C THR A 235 7.82 -7.68 -1.84
N VAL A 236 7.10 -6.66 -2.32
CA VAL A 236 6.10 -5.96 -1.49
C VAL A 236 4.96 -6.90 -1.05
N MET A 237 4.46 -7.77 -1.94
CA MET A 237 3.41 -8.73 -1.59
C MET A 237 3.89 -9.76 -0.55
N THR A 238 5.16 -10.13 -0.56
CA THR A 238 5.76 -11.01 0.45
C THR A 238 5.84 -10.29 1.79
N SER A 239 6.35 -9.07 1.83
CA SER A 239 6.42 -8.26 3.06
C SER A 239 5.03 -8.04 3.68
N ILE A 240 4.01 -7.75 2.85
CA ILE A 240 2.62 -7.64 3.31
C ILE A 240 2.11 -8.95 3.90
N ARG A 241 2.43 -10.09 3.26
CA ARG A 241 2.01 -11.42 3.74
C ARG A 241 2.65 -11.73 5.09
N ASP A 242 3.95 -11.47 5.23
CA ASP A 242 4.70 -11.75 6.46
C ASP A 242 4.18 -10.91 7.61
N LEU A 243 4.00 -9.59 7.40
CA LEU A 243 3.38 -8.69 8.38
C LEU A 243 1.99 -9.21 8.82
N ARG A 244 1.17 -9.65 7.86
CA ARG A 244 -0.19 -10.14 8.18
C ARG A 244 -0.17 -11.48 8.89
N GLY A 245 0.72 -12.39 8.52
CA GLY A 245 0.88 -13.69 9.17
C GLY A 245 1.12 -13.53 10.66
N ASP A 246 2.02 -12.62 11.02
CA ASP A 246 2.38 -12.32 12.41
C ASP A 246 1.24 -11.68 13.24
N LEU A 247 0.22 -11.11 12.59
CA LEU A 247 -0.87 -10.35 13.23
C LEU A 247 -2.20 -11.12 13.36
N THR A 248 -2.24 -12.41 13.06
CA THR A 248 -3.51 -13.18 12.94
C THR A 248 -4.12 -13.69 14.26
N SER A 249 -3.47 -13.51 15.42
CA SER A 249 -3.85 -14.25 16.65
C SER A 249 -5.09 -13.72 17.40
N ASN A 250 -5.36 -12.41 17.43
CA ASN A 250 -6.43 -11.84 18.29
C ASN A 250 -7.42 -10.88 17.57
N GLY A 251 -7.34 -10.75 16.24
CA GLY A 251 -8.17 -9.81 15.50
C GLY A 251 -7.94 -8.35 15.90
N ASP A 252 -8.96 -7.49 15.75
CA ASP A 252 -8.85 -6.04 16.01
C ASP A 252 -9.06 -5.67 17.50
N GLN A 253 -8.89 -6.63 18.42
CA GLN A 253 -9.20 -6.47 19.85
C GLN A 253 -7.97 -6.77 20.72
N PRO A 254 -7.88 -6.19 21.93
CA PRO A 254 -6.81 -6.53 22.87
C PRO A 254 -6.92 -8.02 23.26
N SER A 255 -5.77 -8.65 23.52
CA SER A 255 -5.77 -10.02 24.04
C SER A 255 -6.33 -10.07 25.47
N ASN A 256 -6.67 -11.27 25.94
CA ASN A 256 -7.11 -11.47 27.33
C ASN A 256 -6.05 -11.01 28.35
N ASN A 257 -4.76 -11.16 28.03
CA ASN A 257 -3.67 -10.69 28.88
C ASN A 257 -3.64 -9.17 28.91
N LEU A 258 -3.76 -8.53 27.75
CA LEU A 258 -3.74 -7.06 27.66
C LEU A 258 -4.95 -6.45 28.36
N ALA A 259 -6.13 -7.05 28.21
CA ALA A 259 -7.33 -6.69 28.97
C ALA A 259 -7.13 -6.84 30.49
N THR A 260 -6.35 -7.82 30.93
CA THR A 260 -6.00 -7.99 32.35
C THR A 260 -5.12 -6.84 32.86
N TYR A 261 -4.12 -6.40 32.09
CA TYR A 261 -3.33 -5.21 32.46
C TYR A 261 -4.21 -3.95 32.57
N PHE A 262 -5.19 -3.78 31.67
CA PHE A 262 -6.12 -2.65 31.75
C PHE A 262 -6.95 -2.69 33.04
N LYS A 263 -7.48 -3.87 33.41
CA LYS A 263 -8.25 -4.04 34.65
C LYS A 263 -7.42 -3.89 35.92
N ASN A 264 -6.12 -4.14 35.86
CA ASN A 264 -5.21 -3.97 37.00
C ASN A 264 -4.76 -2.51 37.21
N CYS A 265 -5.13 -1.59 36.31
CA CYS A 265 -4.84 -0.18 36.48
C CYS A 265 -5.74 0.46 37.54
N THR A 266 -5.19 1.43 38.28
CA THR A 266 -5.98 2.27 39.21
C THR A 266 -7.13 2.98 38.51
N VAL A 267 -6.90 3.45 37.28
CA VAL A 267 -7.93 3.92 36.35
C VAL A 267 -7.90 3.03 35.12
N ASP A 268 -9.00 2.32 34.86
CA ASP A 268 -9.14 1.41 33.71
C ASP A 268 -9.19 2.21 32.40
N PRO A 269 -8.18 2.09 31.51
CA PRO A 269 -8.05 2.89 30.31
C PRO A 269 -8.88 2.38 29.12
N THR A 270 -9.62 1.27 29.27
CA THR A 270 -10.26 0.57 28.15
C THR A 270 -11.11 1.48 27.27
N GLN A 271 -11.97 2.31 27.88
CA GLN A 271 -12.88 3.19 27.12
C GLN A 271 -12.13 4.32 26.42
N ASP A 272 -11.14 4.92 27.06
CA ASP A 272 -10.34 5.99 26.48
C ASP A 272 -9.48 5.49 25.31
N VAL A 273 -8.94 4.27 25.43
CA VAL A 273 -8.22 3.61 24.33
C VAL A 273 -9.16 3.34 23.16
N LEU A 274 -10.35 2.78 23.40
CA LEU A 274 -11.32 2.50 22.32
C LEU A 274 -11.75 3.79 21.59
N LYS A 275 -12.08 4.83 22.34
CA LYS A 275 -12.47 6.14 21.78
C LYS A 275 -11.34 6.76 20.96
N ARG A 276 -10.09 6.65 21.41
CA ARG A 276 -8.92 7.12 20.67
C ARG A 276 -8.76 6.38 19.35
N LEU A 277 -8.85 5.05 19.37
CA LEU A 277 -8.74 4.24 18.16
C LEU A 277 -9.85 4.56 17.15
N GLU A 278 -11.07 4.80 17.61
CA GLU A 278 -12.17 5.21 16.73
C GLU A 278 -11.90 6.58 16.08
N THR A 279 -11.50 7.56 16.89
CA THR A 279 -11.21 8.93 16.41
C THR A 279 -10.06 8.92 15.39
N VAL A 280 -8.93 8.32 15.75
CA VAL A 280 -7.76 8.24 14.88
C VAL A 280 -8.05 7.42 13.62
N GLY A 281 -8.85 6.35 13.73
CA GLY A 281 -9.25 5.54 12.58
C GLY A 281 -10.04 6.34 11.55
N GLN A 282 -10.95 7.21 12.01
CA GLN A 282 -11.74 8.09 11.13
C GLN A 282 -10.82 9.07 10.41
N ASP A 283 -9.99 9.80 11.15
CA ASP A 283 -9.05 10.79 10.60
C ASP A 283 -8.06 10.15 9.62
N PHE A 284 -7.51 8.98 9.99
CA PHE A 284 -6.59 8.22 9.15
C PHE A 284 -7.24 7.81 7.83
N SER A 285 -8.42 7.19 7.89
CA SER A 285 -9.09 6.70 6.68
C SER A 285 -9.51 7.84 5.74
N GLN A 286 -9.93 8.97 6.31
CA GLN A 286 -10.31 10.16 5.56
C GLN A 286 -9.09 10.79 4.88
N LYS A 287 -8.01 11.08 5.62
CA LYS A 287 -6.76 11.60 5.05
C LYS A 287 -6.15 10.63 4.03
N PHE A 288 -6.24 9.32 4.27
CA PHE A 288 -5.80 8.32 3.30
C PHE A 288 -6.58 8.45 1.98
N GLY A 289 -7.91 8.60 2.03
CA GLY A 289 -8.72 8.84 0.83
C GLY A 289 -8.41 10.18 0.14
N GLU A 290 -8.10 11.22 0.90
CA GLU A 290 -7.68 12.52 0.34
C GLU A 290 -6.31 12.46 -0.35
N THR A 291 -5.40 11.63 0.14
CA THR A 291 -4.06 11.42 -0.45
C THR A 291 -4.11 10.47 -1.64
N VAL A 292 -4.72 9.31 -1.48
CA VAL A 292 -4.68 8.20 -2.46
C VAL A 292 -5.77 8.31 -3.50
N GLY A 293 -6.97 8.71 -3.11
CA GLY A 293 -8.15 8.77 -3.97
C GLY A 293 -9.45 8.65 -3.18
N PRO A 294 -10.52 9.39 -3.54
CA PRO A 294 -11.74 9.49 -2.72
C PRO A 294 -12.46 8.14 -2.52
N HIS A 295 -12.27 7.19 -3.45
CA HIS A 295 -12.82 5.84 -3.36
C HIS A 295 -11.98 4.87 -2.51
N CYS A 296 -10.84 5.33 -1.96
CA CYS A 296 -9.88 4.53 -1.22
C CYS A 296 -10.00 4.66 0.32
N VAL A 297 -10.98 5.40 0.85
CA VAL A 297 -11.20 5.56 2.31
C VAL A 297 -11.32 4.21 3.03
N ALA A 298 -12.08 3.28 2.46
CA ALA A 298 -12.23 1.93 3.00
C ALA A 298 -10.90 1.15 3.04
N LEU A 299 -10.02 1.36 2.05
CA LEU A 299 -8.69 0.77 2.04
C LEU A 299 -7.82 1.35 3.17
N GLY A 300 -7.92 2.67 3.40
CA GLY A 300 -7.30 3.32 4.55
C GLY A 300 -7.74 2.69 5.87
N TRP A 301 -9.04 2.42 6.04
CA TRP A 301 -9.54 1.73 7.24
C TRP A 301 -8.97 0.30 7.41
N GLN A 302 -8.74 -0.42 6.31
CA GLN A 302 -8.09 -1.74 6.36
C GLN A 302 -6.64 -1.65 6.82
N ARG A 303 -5.89 -0.65 6.34
CA ARG A 303 -4.51 -0.40 6.80
C ARG A 303 -4.48 0.04 8.25
N PHE A 304 -5.43 0.87 8.67
CA PHE A 304 -5.59 1.25 10.07
C PHE A 304 -5.78 0.04 10.98
N LYS A 305 -6.66 -0.90 10.61
CA LYS A 305 -6.89 -2.14 11.39
C LYS A 305 -5.63 -2.98 11.56
N LEU A 306 -4.77 -3.08 10.54
CA LEU A 306 -3.47 -3.75 10.68
C LEU A 306 -2.58 -3.02 11.69
N GLY A 307 -2.59 -1.68 11.67
CA GLY A 307 -1.89 -0.85 12.65
C GLY A 307 -2.39 -1.08 14.07
N VAL A 308 -3.70 -1.18 14.29
CA VAL A 308 -4.31 -1.48 15.60
C VAL A 308 -3.86 -2.84 16.13
N ARG A 309 -3.82 -3.87 15.27
CA ARG A 309 -3.32 -5.20 15.64
C ARG A 309 -1.88 -5.16 16.11
N LEU A 310 -1.03 -4.48 15.35
CA LEU A 310 0.38 -4.31 15.69
C LEU A 310 0.52 -3.51 16.98
N TYR A 311 -0.17 -2.38 17.10
CA TYR A 311 -0.22 -1.55 18.32
C TYR A 311 -0.52 -2.37 19.58
N TYR A 312 -1.56 -3.21 19.57
CA TYR A 312 -1.88 -4.05 20.74
C TYR A 312 -0.82 -5.13 21.00
N LYS A 313 -0.28 -5.76 19.94
CA LYS A 313 0.81 -6.75 20.06
C LYS A 313 2.03 -6.13 20.74
N ILE A 314 2.46 -4.96 20.28
CA ILE A 314 3.63 -4.24 20.80
C ILE A 314 3.38 -3.78 22.23
N MET A 315 2.21 -3.21 22.51
CA MET A 315 1.85 -2.78 23.87
C MET A 315 1.94 -3.94 24.85
N GLU A 316 1.37 -5.11 24.52
CA GLU A 316 1.44 -6.29 25.38
C GLU A 316 2.89 -6.74 25.59
N ALA A 317 3.72 -6.73 24.55
CA ALA A 317 5.14 -7.07 24.66
C ALA A 317 5.90 -6.09 25.57
N MET A 318 5.64 -4.79 25.45
CA MET A 318 6.22 -3.75 26.32
C MET A 318 5.80 -3.96 27.78
N LEU A 319 4.51 -4.15 28.05
CA LEU A 319 4.01 -4.36 29.42
C LEU A 319 4.57 -5.64 30.05
N LYS A 320 4.70 -6.72 29.30
CA LYS A 320 5.35 -7.96 29.79
C LYS A 320 6.83 -7.75 30.13
N SER A 321 7.54 -6.95 29.32
CA SER A 321 8.93 -6.59 29.61
C SER A 321 9.01 -5.74 30.88
N GLU A 322 8.11 -4.79 31.04
CA GLU A 322 8.05 -3.88 32.19
C GLU A 322 7.63 -4.57 33.49
N GLU A 323 6.68 -5.51 33.44
CA GLU A 323 6.31 -6.34 34.59
C GLU A 323 7.51 -7.14 35.09
N LYS A 324 8.28 -7.74 34.17
CA LYS A 324 9.50 -8.47 34.55
C LYS A 324 10.56 -7.55 35.17
N ARG A 325 10.69 -6.32 34.67
CA ARG A 325 11.67 -5.34 35.14
C ARG A 325 11.34 -4.76 36.50
N LEU A 326 10.07 -4.38 36.71
CA LEU A 326 9.61 -3.64 37.87
C LEU A 326 8.92 -4.52 38.92
N SER A 327 8.54 -5.76 38.58
CA SER A 327 7.77 -6.66 39.43
C SER A 327 6.44 -6.05 39.93
N VAL A 328 5.82 -5.20 39.10
CA VAL A 328 4.50 -4.61 39.33
C VAL A 328 3.58 -4.91 38.15
N GLN A 329 2.28 -4.97 38.41
CA GLN A 329 1.24 -5.23 37.40
C GLN A 329 0.34 -4.02 37.13
N ASN A 330 0.50 -2.93 37.90
CA ASN A 330 -0.27 -1.70 37.74
C ASN A 330 0.56 -0.67 36.96
N PHE A 331 0.19 -0.47 35.70
CA PHE A 331 0.81 0.51 34.80
C PHE A 331 -0.11 1.71 34.53
N SER A 332 -0.98 2.07 35.47
CA SER A 332 -2.03 3.09 35.27
C SER A 332 -1.49 4.43 34.78
N LYS A 333 -0.30 4.87 35.23
CA LYS A 333 0.29 6.14 34.76
C LYS A 333 0.63 6.09 33.27
N LEU A 334 1.21 4.98 32.80
CA LEU A 334 1.58 4.79 31.40
C LEU A 334 0.35 4.57 30.52
N LEU A 335 -0.56 3.70 30.96
CA LEU A 335 -1.74 3.30 30.19
C LEU A 335 -2.88 4.32 30.20
N ASN A 336 -2.78 5.39 30.99
CA ASN A 336 -3.67 6.55 30.88
C ASN A 336 -2.99 7.74 30.20
N ASP A 337 -1.75 7.58 29.71
CA ASP A 337 -1.05 8.63 28.97
C ASP A 337 -1.48 8.63 27.49
N ALA A 338 -2.19 9.69 27.11
CA ALA A 338 -2.66 9.91 25.76
C ALA A 338 -1.51 9.98 24.73
N THR A 339 -0.37 10.57 25.11
CA THR A 339 0.79 10.73 24.24
C THR A 339 1.44 9.38 23.99
N PHE A 340 1.63 8.55 25.02
CA PHE A 340 2.13 7.18 24.86
C PHE A 340 1.29 6.37 23.85
N HIS A 341 -0.03 6.36 24.03
CA HIS A 341 -0.93 5.63 23.13
C HIS A 341 -0.87 6.14 21.69
N THR A 342 -0.82 7.46 21.52
CA THR A 342 -0.78 8.09 20.19
C THR A 342 0.56 7.85 19.50
N SER A 343 1.68 7.96 20.20
CA SER A 343 3.01 7.61 19.69
C SER A 343 3.13 6.15 19.29
N LEU A 344 2.67 5.24 20.16
CA LEU A 344 2.74 3.81 19.88
C LEU A 344 1.88 3.42 18.67
N LEU A 345 0.68 3.98 18.57
CA LEU A 345 -0.20 3.75 17.42
C LEU A 345 0.37 4.34 16.13
N ALA A 346 0.92 5.56 16.19
CA ALA A 346 1.58 6.18 15.04
C ALA A 346 2.76 5.34 14.55
N CYS A 347 3.59 4.82 15.44
CA CYS A 347 4.72 3.95 15.07
C CYS A 347 4.24 2.63 14.45
N ALA A 348 3.17 2.04 14.99
CA ALA A 348 2.56 0.85 14.40
C ALA A 348 1.98 1.12 13.00
N LEU A 349 1.33 2.27 12.81
CA LEU A 349 0.81 2.68 11.50
C LEU A 349 1.93 2.96 10.51
N GLU A 350 3.03 3.60 10.94
CA GLU A 350 4.21 3.84 10.10
C GLU A 350 4.81 2.53 9.58
N VAL A 351 4.92 1.51 10.43
CA VAL A 351 5.38 0.17 10.00
C VAL A 351 4.45 -0.41 8.93
N VAL A 352 3.13 -0.30 9.11
CA VAL A 352 2.16 -0.76 8.11
C VAL A 352 2.36 0.01 6.82
N MET A 353 2.38 1.35 6.87
CA MET A 353 2.52 2.20 5.69
C MET A 353 3.82 1.95 4.94
N ALA A 354 4.95 1.81 5.64
CA ALA A 354 6.24 1.48 5.06
C ALA A 354 6.29 0.06 4.45
N THR A 355 5.49 -0.87 4.96
CA THR A 355 5.38 -2.23 4.39
C THR A 355 4.62 -2.24 3.06
N TYR A 356 3.62 -1.37 2.92
CA TYR A 356 2.86 -1.23 1.68
C TYR A 356 3.46 -0.23 0.70
N GLY A 357 4.26 0.71 1.19
CA GLY A 357 5.10 1.60 0.39
C GLY A 357 6.31 0.87 -0.17
N GLU A 358 6.76 1.28 -1.36
CA GLU A 358 7.92 0.70 -2.02
C GLU A 358 9.22 1.18 -1.37
N SER A 359 9.55 0.71 -0.16
CA SER A 359 10.71 1.19 0.62
C SER A 359 12.09 0.76 0.09
N SER A 360 12.13 -0.02 -1.01
CA SER A 360 13.38 -0.67 -1.46
C SER A 360 13.95 -0.14 -2.77
N PHE A 361 13.15 0.40 -3.70
CA PHE A 361 13.66 0.71 -5.05
C PHE A 361 14.09 2.17 -5.27
N MET A 362 13.67 3.12 -4.43
CA MET A 362 13.87 4.56 -4.70
C MET A 362 14.38 5.37 -3.49
N THR A 363 14.99 4.72 -2.50
CA THR A 363 15.68 5.41 -1.39
C THR A 363 16.98 6.06 -1.88
N ARG A 364 16.87 7.08 -2.73
CA ARG A 364 17.95 8.02 -3.11
C ARG A 364 17.57 9.49 -2.99
N GLY A 365 16.51 9.83 -2.27
CA GLY A 365 16.27 11.23 -1.94
C GLY A 365 15.17 11.49 -0.95
N TYR A 366 15.47 11.43 0.35
CA TYR A 366 14.80 12.27 1.35
C TYR A 366 15.22 13.75 1.23
N ASN A 367 15.49 14.22 0.01
CA ASN A 367 15.91 15.58 -0.27
C ASN A 367 14.76 16.34 -0.90
N HIS A 368 14.42 17.46 -0.25
CA HIS A 368 13.53 18.54 -0.68
C HIS A 368 12.06 18.48 -0.24
N ALA A 369 11.82 18.53 1.07
CA ALA A 369 10.71 19.34 1.59
C ALA A 369 11.15 20.80 1.76
N GLY A 370 11.77 21.41 0.74
CA GLY A 370 12.28 22.78 0.80
C GLY A 370 11.67 23.63 -0.31
N ALA A 371 10.84 24.59 0.09
CA ALA A 371 10.26 25.69 -0.70
C ALA A 371 9.06 25.37 -1.61
N GLY A 372 7.86 25.65 -1.07
CA GLY A 372 6.80 26.40 -1.77
C GLY A 372 6.12 25.80 -3.00
N ASN A 373 6.20 24.50 -3.24
CA ASN A 373 5.52 23.82 -4.35
C ASN A 373 4.36 22.95 -3.85
N PRO A 374 3.39 22.56 -4.71
CA PRO A 374 2.21 21.82 -4.28
C PRO A 374 2.65 20.57 -3.54
N VAL A 375 2.15 20.41 -2.32
CA VAL A 375 2.47 19.30 -1.42
C VAL A 375 2.31 18.00 -2.18
N GLU A 376 3.43 17.27 -2.36
CA GLU A 376 3.37 15.91 -2.85
C GLU A 376 2.50 15.11 -1.88
N LYS A 377 1.37 14.61 -2.38
CA LYS A 377 0.48 13.75 -1.62
C LYS A 377 1.11 12.37 -1.56
N ASP A 378 2.11 12.21 -0.72
CA ASP A 378 2.65 10.90 -0.38
C ASP A 378 2.12 10.42 0.98
N LEU A 379 2.34 9.13 1.25
CA LEU A 379 1.99 8.47 2.51
C LEU A 379 3.24 8.17 3.34
N CYS A 380 4.38 8.75 2.97
CA CYS A 380 5.66 8.50 3.61
C CYS A 380 5.76 9.31 4.90
N PHE A 381 6.57 8.86 5.85
CA PHE A 381 6.93 9.68 7.00
C PHE A 381 7.43 11.08 6.55
N PRO A 382 6.91 12.19 7.11
CA PRO A 382 6.17 12.30 8.37
C PRO A 382 4.64 12.36 8.26
N TRP A 383 4.02 11.92 7.15
CA TRP A 383 2.57 11.99 6.92
C TRP A 383 1.74 11.51 8.12
N ILE A 384 2.16 10.42 8.77
CA ILE A 384 1.45 9.87 9.93
C ILE A 384 1.37 10.84 11.11
N LEU A 385 2.39 11.67 11.32
CA LEU A 385 2.42 12.66 12.42
C LEU A 385 1.33 13.72 12.23
N ASP A 386 1.12 14.16 10.99
CA ASP A 386 0.07 15.10 10.64
C ASP A 386 -1.32 14.47 10.76
N VAL A 387 -1.45 13.18 10.46
CA VAL A 387 -2.70 12.42 10.61
C VAL A 387 -3.12 12.35 12.07
N VAL A 388 -2.22 11.92 12.95
CA VAL A 388 -2.51 11.69 14.36
C VAL A 388 -2.29 12.92 15.25
N HIS A 389 -1.89 14.05 14.65
CA HIS A 389 -1.59 15.31 15.35
C HIS A 389 -0.55 15.15 16.46
N LEU A 390 0.54 14.44 16.16
CA LEU A 390 1.58 14.08 17.13
C LEU A 390 2.87 14.89 16.91
N PRO A 391 3.41 15.54 17.96
CA PRO A 391 4.74 16.13 17.89
C PRO A 391 5.82 15.09 17.56
N ALA A 392 6.78 15.46 16.70
CA ALA A 392 7.80 14.54 16.22
C ALA A 392 8.69 14.00 17.35
N LEU A 393 8.97 14.82 18.38
CA LEU A 393 9.72 14.40 19.56
C LEU A 393 9.00 13.35 20.41
N ASP A 394 7.66 13.35 20.41
CA ASP A 394 6.89 12.31 21.11
C ASP A 394 6.85 11.00 20.34
N PHE A 395 6.90 11.05 19.00
CA PHE A 395 7.12 9.87 18.18
C PHE A 395 8.53 9.31 18.39
N TYR A 396 9.56 10.15 18.37
CA TYR A 396 10.96 9.75 18.58
C TYR A 396 11.14 8.87 19.83
N LYS A 397 10.53 9.27 20.96
CA LYS A 397 10.64 8.56 22.26
C LYS A 397 10.17 7.10 22.22
N VAL A 398 9.31 6.70 21.27
CA VAL A 398 8.77 5.34 21.21
C VAL A 398 9.57 4.39 20.31
N ILE A 399 10.37 4.91 19.37
CA ILE A 399 10.99 4.11 18.30
C ILE A 399 11.88 2.99 18.86
N GLU A 400 12.84 3.32 19.73
CA GLU A 400 13.77 2.33 20.30
C GLU A 400 13.01 1.22 21.06
N SER A 401 12.05 1.62 21.90
CA SER A 401 11.22 0.69 22.66
C SER A 401 10.36 -0.19 21.76
N PHE A 402 9.87 0.36 20.64
CA PHE A 402 9.09 -0.37 19.64
C PHE A 402 9.92 -1.46 18.97
N ILE A 403 11.10 -1.11 18.46
CA ILE A 403 12.02 -2.05 17.80
C ILE A 403 12.42 -3.17 18.77
N LYS A 404 12.70 -2.82 20.03
CA LYS A 404 13.04 -3.80 21.07
C LYS A 404 11.89 -4.74 21.42
N ALA A 405 10.65 -4.26 21.36
CA ALA A 405 9.46 -5.03 21.67
C ALA A 405 9.05 -6.01 20.54
N GLU A 406 9.51 -5.78 19.30
CA GLU A 406 9.25 -6.65 18.14
C GLU A 406 10.53 -7.09 17.43
N PRO A 407 11.17 -8.16 17.92
CA PRO A 407 12.38 -8.68 17.29
C PRO A 407 12.15 -9.35 15.93
N THR A 408 10.89 -9.59 15.51
CA THR A 408 10.57 -10.20 14.20
C THR A 408 10.45 -9.20 13.06
N LEU A 409 10.59 -7.88 13.33
CA LEU A 409 10.60 -6.86 12.28
C LEU A 409 11.68 -7.17 11.24
N SER A 410 11.35 -6.97 9.96
CA SER A 410 12.34 -7.11 8.88
C SER A 410 13.42 -6.04 9.01
N LYS A 411 14.63 -6.36 8.51
CA LYS A 411 15.76 -5.41 8.53
C LYS A 411 15.43 -4.10 7.81
N ASP A 412 14.64 -4.15 6.74
CA ASP A 412 14.24 -2.98 5.97
C ASP A 412 13.32 -2.06 6.79
N ILE A 413 12.40 -2.63 7.59
CA ILE A 413 11.52 -1.85 8.48
C ILE A 413 12.30 -1.27 9.66
N VAL A 414 13.23 -2.03 10.26
CA VAL A 414 14.10 -1.49 11.32
C VAL A 414 14.90 -0.30 10.79
N LYS A 415 15.54 -0.46 9.63
CA LYS A 415 16.30 0.63 8.98
C LYS A 415 15.40 1.82 8.63
N HIS A 416 14.16 1.59 8.23
CA HIS A 416 13.18 2.64 7.98
C HIS A 416 12.87 3.44 9.25
N LEU A 417 12.61 2.78 10.37
CA LEU A 417 12.36 3.44 11.66
C LEU A 417 13.58 4.22 12.16
N GLU A 418 14.79 3.67 12.02
CA GLU A 418 16.05 4.39 12.30
C GLU A 418 16.21 5.62 11.41
N THR A 419 15.78 5.55 10.14
CA THR A 419 15.79 6.68 9.22
C THR A 419 14.78 7.76 9.64
N CYS A 420 13.60 7.36 10.10
CA CYS A 420 12.60 8.29 10.66
C CYS A 420 13.16 8.99 11.91
N GLU A 421 13.82 8.24 12.79
CA GLU A 421 14.49 8.76 13.98
C GLU A 421 15.52 9.85 13.61
N ASN A 422 16.41 9.55 12.67
CA ASN A 422 17.40 10.51 12.18
C ASN A 422 16.74 11.75 11.56
N LEU A 423 15.69 11.59 10.76
CA LEU A 423 14.99 12.72 10.14
C LEU A 423 14.35 13.66 11.18
N ILE A 424 13.83 13.10 12.28
CA ILE A 424 13.29 13.90 13.38
C ILE A 424 14.39 14.75 14.01
N VAL A 425 15.50 14.11 14.38
CA VAL A 425 16.63 14.75 15.06
C VAL A 425 17.36 15.73 14.17
N GLU A 426 17.48 15.47 12.87
CA GLU A 426 18.20 16.35 11.95
C GLU A 426 17.37 17.56 11.53
N ARG A 427 16.04 17.42 11.45
CA ARG A 427 15.21 18.37 10.71
C ARG A 427 13.87 18.72 11.32
N ILE A 428 13.03 17.73 11.62
CA ILE A 428 11.61 18.00 11.93
C ILE A 428 11.46 18.70 13.29
N ALA A 429 12.22 18.25 14.30
CA ALA A 429 12.19 18.81 15.64
C ALA A 429 12.61 20.30 15.71
N TRP A 430 13.32 20.79 14.68
CA TRP A 430 13.83 22.16 14.61
C TRP A 430 12.96 23.10 13.78
N SER A 431 11.86 22.61 13.21
CA SER A 431 10.93 23.46 12.46
C SER A 431 10.22 24.44 13.39
N SER A 432 10.08 25.71 12.97
CA SER A 432 9.61 26.82 13.80
C SER A 432 8.21 26.64 14.41
N GLN A 433 7.44 25.64 13.94
CA GLN A 433 6.13 25.27 14.46
C GLN A 433 6.18 24.46 15.78
N GLN A 434 7.30 23.78 16.07
CA GLN A 434 7.51 23.05 17.34
C GLN A 434 8.35 23.84 18.36
N GLN A 435 8.98 24.96 17.95
CA GLN A 435 9.88 25.74 18.81
C GLN A 435 9.17 26.63 19.84
N LEU A 436 7.84 26.71 19.87
CA LEU A 436 7.12 27.63 20.75
C LEU A 436 6.88 27.12 22.19
N ASP A 437 7.11 25.84 22.49
CA ASP A 437 6.88 25.29 23.84
C ASP A 437 8.13 24.71 24.56
N GLU A 438 9.29 24.55 23.91
CA GLU A 438 10.43 23.83 24.50
C GLU A 438 11.79 24.55 24.46
N THR A 439 11.83 25.87 24.47
CA THR A 439 13.10 26.61 24.65
C THR A 439 13.77 26.41 26.02
N SER A 440 13.11 25.75 26.99
CA SER A 440 13.67 25.44 28.31
C SER A 440 14.33 24.06 28.41
N ILE A 441 14.14 23.16 27.45
CA ILE A 441 14.69 21.80 27.54
C ILE A 441 16.15 21.76 27.06
N ILE A 442 16.52 22.55 26.05
CA ILE A 442 17.78 22.34 25.31
C ILE A 442 19.02 22.91 26.02
N ILE A 443 18.87 23.89 26.91
CA ILE A 443 20.02 24.35 27.73
C ILE A 443 20.44 23.25 28.73
N THR A 444 19.49 22.44 29.21
CA THR A 444 19.74 21.34 30.15
C THR A 444 20.43 20.14 29.48
N TRP A 445 20.06 19.80 28.24
CA TRP A 445 20.65 18.66 27.52
C TRP A 445 22.13 18.87 27.14
N LYS A 446 22.54 20.12 26.89
CA LYS A 446 23.96 20.40 26.57
C LYS A 446 24.85 20.36 27.82
N GLU A 447 24.30 20.60 29.00
CA GLU A 447 25.02 20.53 30.28
C GLU A 447 25.02 19.11 30.89
N GLU A 448 23.97 18.31 30.68
CA GLU A 448 23.89 16.92 31.18
C GLU A 448 24.59 15.90 30.27
N GLY A 449 24.62 16.11 28.94
CA GLY A 449 25.30 15.25 27.98
C GLY A 449 26.83 15.18 28.14
N GLN A 450 27.44 16.15 28.84
CA GLN A 450 28.87 16.13 29.19
C GLN A 450 29.17 15.56 30.58
N LYS A 451 28.16 15.30 31.42
CA LYS A 451 28.34 14.74 32.78
C LYS A 451 27.81 13.30 32.95
N SER A 452 26.95 12.80 32.06
CA SER A 452 26.31 11.48 32.22
C SER A 452 26.96 10.31 31.45
N ALA A 453 28.21 10.44 30.98
CA ALA A 453 28.98 9.27 30.50
C ALA A 453 29.46 8.35 31.64
N ALA A 454 29.20 8.72 32.89
CA ALA A 454 29.38 7.87 34.06
C ALA A 454 28.21 8.10 35.01
N SER A 455 27.36 7.07 35.16
CA SER A 455 26.18 7.06 36.04
C SER A 455 24.97 7.84 35.52
N THR A 456 24.00 7.14 34.92
CA THR A 456 22.57 7.08 35.32
C THR A 456 21.79 6.37 34.20
N LYS A 457 21.67 5.03 34.31
CA LYS A 457 20.60 4.26 33.68
C LYS A 457 19.47 4.13 34.71
N GLN A 458 18.60 5.11 34.75
CA GLN A 458 17.30 5.08 35.44
C GLN A 458 16.48 6.21 34.82
N TRP A 459 15.14 6.07 34.85
CA TRP A 459 14.13 6.86 34.13
C TRP A 459 13.99 6.44 32.66
N THR A 460 12.88 5.88 32.19
CA THR A 460 11.52 5.65 32.72
C THR A 460 11.19 4.16 32.86
#